data_AF-A0A970H0L0-F1
#
_entry.id   AF-A0A970H0L0-F1
#
_cell.length_a   1.000
_cell.length_b   1.000
_cell.length_c   1.000
_cell.angle_alpha   90.00
_cell.angle_beta   90.00
_cell.angle_gamma   90.00
#
_symmetry.space_group_name_H-M   'P 1'
#
loop_
_entity.id
_entity.type
_entity.pdbx_description
1 polymer ?
#
loop_
_entity_poly.entity_id
_entity_poly.type
_entity_poly.pdbx_seq_one_letter_code
_entity_poly.pdbx_strand_id
1 'polypeptide(L)'
;IKDGSAPLRSTIVSFGNPAIWWVGIIAVGYTAVMARKKRDKYMSPVIVGEGRQYFPWILVTRVAFIYHYFTAVPFMILMIVYAIKNLLEDGIIKKSTVWLYLGVVLVLFVMYYPVLTGLEVKRTYVEMLKIFSTWVF
;
A
#
# COMPACT_ATOMS: atom_id res chain seq x y z
N ILE A 1 -6.95 -40.58 14.00
CA ILE A 1 -8.02 -39.72 14.57
C ILE A 1 -8.18 -38.54 13.61
N LYS A 2 -9.36 -38.41 13.01
CA LYS A 2 -9.70 -37.32 12.07
C LYS A 2 -9.94 -36.05 12.89
N ASP A 3 -8.98 -35.14 12.93
CA ASP A 3 -9.28 -33.78 13.36
C ASP A 3 -9.89 -33.03 12.17
N GLY A 4 -11.21 -32.82 12.24
CA GLY A 4 -12.00 -32.02 11.29
C GLY A 4 -11.80 -30.51 11.45
N SER A 5 -10.83 -30.07 12.25
CA SER A 5 -10.38 -28.70 12.34
C SER A 5 -9.33 -28.46 11.25
N ALA A 6 -9.66 -27.62 10.25
CA ALA A 6 -8.65 -27.15 9.31
C ALA A 6 -7.44 -26.64 10.12
N PRO A 7 -6.20 -27.08 9.83
CA PRO A 7 -5.05 -26.77 10.67
C PRO A 7 -4.97 -25.26 10.87
N LEU A 8 -4.98 -24.83 12.13
CA LEU A 8 -4.85 -23.42 12.50
C LEU A 8 -3.41 -22.98 12.24
N ARG A 9 -3.24 -21.73 11.82
CA ARG A 9 -1.94 -21.14 11.53
C ARG A 9 -1.89 -19.76 12.15
N SER A 10 -0.84 -19.51 12.94
CA SER A 10 -0.44 -18.18 13.39
C SER A 10 0.83 -17.80 12.62
N THR A 11 0.84 -16.60 12.04
CA THR A 11 1.97 -16.04 11.31
C THR A 11 1.92 -14.53 11.42
N ILE A 12 3.07 -13.89 11.58
CA ILE A 12 3.21 -12.44 11.61
C ILE A 12 3.96 -12.04 10.35
N VAL A 13 3.29 -11.31 9.46
CA VAL A 13 3.90 -10.81 8.23
C VAL A 13 3.90 -9.29 8.19
N SER A 14 5.03 -8.73 7.81
CA SER A 14 5.13 -7.31 7.49
C SER A 14 4.64 -7.09 6.08
N PHE A 15 3.38 -6.68 5.93
CA PHE A 15 2.74 -6.46 4.63
C PHE A 15 1.94 -5.16 4.64
N GLY A 16 2.02 -4.36 3.57
CA GLY A 16 1.22 -3.15 3.44
C GLY A 16 -0.06 -3.39 2.62
N ASN A 17 -1.01 -2.47 2.66
CA ASN A 17 -2.29 -2.63 1.97
C ASN A 17 -2.13 -2.63 0.43
N PRO A 18 -2.54 -3.70 -0.29
CA PRO A 18 -2.38 -3.80 -1.76
C PRO A 18 -2.98 -2.60 -2.50
N ALA A 19 -4.14 -2.11 -2.09
CA ALA A 19 -4.77 -0.97 -2.76
C ALA A 19 -3.93 0.30 -2.62
N ILE A 20 -3.32 0.53 -1.46
CA ILE A 20 -2.44 1.68 -1.23
C ILE A 20 -1.17 1.55 -2.09
N TRP A 21 -0.59 0.35 -2.20
CA TRP A 21 0.59 0.13 -3.04
C TRP A 21 0.33 0.39 -4.52
N TRP A 22 -0.70 -0.24 -5.08
CA TRP A 22 -1.00 -0.14 -6.51
C TRP A 22 -1.43 1.27 -6.90
N VAL A 23 -2.29 1.90 -6.10
CA VAL A 23 -2.69 3.29 -6.33
C VAL A 23 -1.52 4.24 -6.06
N GLY A 24 -0.68 3.94 -5.08
CA GLY A 24 0.53 4.70 -4.76
C GLY A 24 1.52 4.77 -5.90
N ILE A 25 1.81 3.65 -6.58
CA ILE A 25 2.70 3.63 -7.76
C ILE A 25 2.17 4.60 -8.84
N ILE A 26 0.87 4.54 -9.13
CA ILE A 26 0.23 5.43 -10.11
C ILE A 26 0.28 6.88 -9.62
N ALA A 27 0.01 7.13 -8.34
CA ALA A 27 -0.02 8.45 -7.74
C ALA A 27 1.36 9.12 -7.72
N VAL A 28 2.45 8.37 -7.52
CA VAL A 28 3.82 8.89 -7.61
C VAL A 28 4.10 9.42 -9.01
N GLY A 29 3.81 8.62 -10.04
CA GLY A 29 3.98 9.04 -11.44
C GLY A 29 3.09 10.23 -11.82
N TYR A 30 1.82 10.18 -11.44
CA TYR A 30 0.86 11.27 -11.68
C TYR A 30 1.31 12.57 -11.01
N THR A 31 1.72 12.50 -9.73
CA THR A 31 2.17 13.67 -8.96
C THR A 31 3.43 14.26 -9.56
N ALA A 32 4.41 13.45 -9.98
CA ALA A 32 5.62 13.94 -10.62
C ALA A 32 5.33 14.72 -11.92
N VAL A 33 4.42 14.20 -12.75
CA VAL A 33 3.99 14.86 -14.00
C VAL A 33 3.21 16.14 -13.68
N MET A 34 2.26 16.07 -12.75
CA MET A 34 1.38 17.19 -12.44
C MET A 34 2.10 18.32 -11.70
N ALA A 35 3.00 18.00 -10.77
CA ALA A 35 3.84 18.99 -10.09
C ALA A 35 4.70 19.77 -11.09
N ARG A 36 5.22 19.10 -12.13
CA ARG A 36 5.96 19.76 -13.22
C ARG A 36 5.05 20.64 -14.09
N LYS A 37 3.86 20.15 -14.46
CA LYS A 37 2.90 20.89 -15.31
C LYS A 37 2.32 22.11 -14.60
N LYS A 38 1.85 21.96 -13.35
CA LYS A 38 1.26 23.03 -12.53
C LYS A 38 2.31 23.93 -11.85
N ARG A 39 3.61 23.62 -12.02
CA ARG A 39 4.74 24.28 -11.32
C ARG A 39 4.51 24.37 -9.80
N ASP A 40 3.94 23.30 -9.24
CA ASP A 40 3.52 23.24 -7.85
C ASP A 40 4.73 22.98 -6.93
N LYS A 41 5.25 24.05 -6.33
CA LYS A 41 6.41 24.01 -5.45
C LYS A 41 6.11 23.28 -4.13
N TYR A 42 4.85 23.18 -3.72
CA TYR A 42 4.47 22.56 -2.46
C TYR A 42 4.61 21.03 -2.48
N MET A 43 4.45 20.41 -3.66
CA MET A 43 4.67 18.97 -3.82
C MET A 43 6.14 18.57 -4.00
N SER A 44 7.03 19.54 -4.25
CA SER A 44 8.47 19.29 -4.38
C SER A 44 9.09 18.61 -3.15
N PRO A 45 8.88 19.06 -1.90
CA PRO A 45 9.40 18.37 -0.71
C PRO A 45 8.82 16.95 -0.54
N VAL A 46 7.57 16.70 -0.96
CA VAL A 46 6.95 15.36 -0.86
C VAL A 46 7.61 14.40 -1.84
N ILE A 47 7.80 14.80 -3.10
CA ILE A 47 8.46 13.99 -4.13
C ILE A 47 9.92 13.74 -3.76
N VAL A 48 10.64 14.78 -3.29
CA VAL A 48 12.03 14.64 -2.86
C VAL A 48 12.13 13.75 -1.62
N GLY A 49 11.17 13.85 -0.69
CA GLY A 49 11.06 12.99 0.48
C GLY A 49 10.92 11.52 0.10
N GLU A 50 9.94 11.18 -0.75
CA GLU A 50 9.77 9.83 -1.29
C GLU A 50 11.05 9.34 -1.97
N GLY A 51 11.61 10.14 -2.88
CA GLY A 51 12.82 9.77 -3.61
C GLY A 51 14.00 9.52 -2.69
N ARG A 52 14.23 10.37 -1.69
CA ARG A 52 15.31 10.17 -0.71
C ARG A 52 15.06 8.98 0.20
N GLN A 53 13.80 8.65 0.47
CA GLN A 53 13.48 7.52 1.31
C GLN A 53 13.52 6.20 0.55
N TYR A 54 13.34 6.23 -0.77
CA TYR A 54 13.32 5.04 -1.64
C TYR A 54 14.67 4.77 -2.33
N PHE A 55 15.25 5.76 -3.01
CA PHE A 55 16.43 5.56 -3.87
C PHE A 55 17.66 5.01 -3.16
N PRO A 56 18.01 5.39 -1.91
CA PRO A 56 19.16 4.82 -1.24
C PRO A 56 19.08 3.30 -1.10
N TRP A 57 17.88 2.76 -0.88
CA TRP A 57 17.69 1.31 -0.72
C TRP A 57 17.85 0.53 -2.02
N ILE A 58 17.76 1.18 -3.18
CA ILE A 58 18.04 0.55 -4.48
C ILE A 58 19.56 0.32 -4.64
N LEU A 59 20.38 1.23 -4.09
CA LEU A 59 21.84 1.23 -4.26
C LEU A 59 22.56 0.43 -3.17
N VAL A 60 21.88 0.12 -2.07
CA VAL A 60 22.46 -0.62 -0.95
C VAL A 60 22.61 -2.10 -1.32
N THR A 61 23.83 -2.63 -1.17
CA THR A 61 24.17 -4.03 -1.48
C THR A 61 23.83 -5.01 -0.37
N ARG A 62 23.47 -4.52 0.82
CA ARG A 62 23.05 -5.35 1.96
C ARG A 62 21.63 -5.85 1.78
N VAL A 63 21.26 -6.93 2.46
CA VAL A 63 19.88 -7.45 2.44
C VAL A 63 18.91 -6.38 2.95
N ALA A 64 17.95 -6.01 2.11
CA ALA A 64 16.88 -5.08 2.42
C ALA A 64 15.54 -5.82 2.44
N PHE A 65 14.69 -5.41 3.39
CA PHE A 65 13.35 -5.97 3.59
C PHE A 65 12.30 -4.87 3.51
N ILE A 66 11.05 -5.26 3.30
CA ILE A 66 9.91 -4.36 3.04
C ILE A 66 9.70 -3.27 4.10
N TYR A 67 10.03 -3.51 5.37
CA TYR A 67 9.86 -2.52 6.43
C TYR A 67 10.73 -1.26 6.26
N HIS A 68 11.83 -1.33 5.50
CA HIS A 68 12.61 -0.14 5.17
C HIS A 68 11.79 0.85 4.33
N TYR A 69 10.88 0.34 3.50
CA TYR A 69 9.98 1.16 2.70
C TYR A 69 8.88 1.82 3.54
N PHE A 70 8.56 1.33 4.74
CA PHE A 70 7.46 1.89 5.55
C PHE A 70 7.65 3.37 5.90
N THR A 71 8.90 3.82 5.95
CA THR A 71 9.26 5.22 6.12
C THR A 71 8.86 6.11 4.93
N ALA A 72 8.76 5.56 3.72
CA ALA A 72 8.32 6.26 2.52
C ALA A 72 6.79 6.33 2.40
N VAL A 73 6.06 5.36 2.99
CA VAL A 73 4.60 5.24 2.88
C VAL A 73 3.81 6.53 3.19
N PRO A 74 4.15 7.35 4.21
CA PRO A 74 3.46 8.61 4.44
C PRO A 74 3.54 9.59 3.25
N PHE A 75 4.70 9.66 2.57
CA PHE A 75 4.88 10.50 1.38
C PHE A 75 4.06 9.96 0.20
N MET A 76 4.06 8.64 0.00
CA MET A 76 3.19 7.99 -0.98
C MET A 76 1.70 8.30 -0.72
N ILE A 77 1.23 8.25 0.54
CA ILE A 77 -0.15 8.60 0.89
C ILE A 77 -0.46 10.07 0.55
N LEU A 78 0.44 11.00 0.85
CA LEU A 78 0.27 12.41 0.47
C LEU A 78 0.13 12.57 -1.05
N MET A 79 0.90 11.81 -1.83
CA MET A 79 0.79 11.81 -3.29
C MET A 79 -0.53 11.22 -3.78
N ILE A 80 -1.05 10.17 -3.12
CA ILE A 80 -2.40 9.64 -3.42
C ILE A 80 -3.46 10.71 -3.16
N VAL A 81 -3.40 11.39 -2.01
CA VAL A 81 -4.34 12.47 -1.66
C VAL A 81 -4.26 13.61 -2.67
N TYR A 82 -3.06 14.00 -3.08
CA TYR A 82 -2.86 15.02 -4.11
C TYR A 82 -3.46 14.61 -5.47
N ALA A 83 -3.25 13.36 -5.89
CA ALA A 83 -3.82 12.84 -7.13
C ALA A 83 -5.36 12.83 -7.06
N ILE A 84 -5.94 12.31 -5.98
CA ILE A 84 -7.39 12.32 -5.76
C ILE A 84 -7.95 13.74 -5.77
N LYS A 85 -7.30 14.68 -5.10
CA LYS A 85 -7.72 16.09 -5.06
C LYS A 85 -7.76 16.68 -6.46
N ASN A 86 -6.68 16.55 -7.24
CA ASN A 86 -6.65 17.07 -8.61
C ASN A 86 -7.74 16.45 -9.49
N LEU A 87 -7.91 15.13 -9.43
CA LEU A 87 -8.91 14.43 -10.24
C LEU A 87 -10.36 14.79 -9.84
N LEU A 88 -10.60 15.13 -8.56
CA LEU A 88 -11.88 15.64 -8.09
C LEU A 88 -12.13 17.07 -8.60
N GLU A 89 -11.13 17.95 -8.52
CA GLU A 89 -11.21 19.34 -8.98
C GLU A 89 -11.40 19.41 -10.50
N ASP A 90 -10.72 18.54 -11.26
CA ASP A 90 -10.85 18.43 -12.71
C ASP A 90 -12.17 17.72 -13.14
N GLY A 91 -12.99 17.26 -12.18
CA GLY A 91 -14.27 16.59 -12.44
C GLY A 91 -14.16 15.18 -13.04
N ILE A 92 -12.95 14.61 -13.10
CA ILE A 92 -12.68 13.29 -13.68
C ILE A 92 -13.24 12.17 -12.77
N ILE A 93 -13.13 12.35 -11.46
CA ILE A 93 -13.69 11.40 -10.47
C ILE A 93 -14.73 12.08 -9.59
N LYS A 94 -15.63 11.28 -9.00
CA LYS A 94 -16.66 11.76 -8.08
C LYS A 94 -16.27 11.43 -6.64
N LYS A 95 -16.86 12.15 -5.67
CA LYS A 95 -16.69 11.86 -4.23
C LYS A 95 -17.07 10.43 -3.87
N SER A 96 -18.06 9.84 -4.56
CA SER A 96 -18.45 8.44 -4.39
C SER A 96 -17.31 7.46 -4.71
N THR A 97 -16.50 7.74 -5.73
CA THR A 97 -15.32 6.94 -6.09
C THR A 97 -14.27 6.97 -4.98
N VAL A 98 -14.09 8.12 -4.33
CA VAL A 98 -13.17 8.24 -3.19
C VAL A 98 -13.66 7.43 -1.99
N TRP A 99 -14.95 7.51 -1.67
CA TRP A 99 -15.54 6.68 -0.62
C TRP A 99 -15.45 5.19 -0.92
N LEU A 100 -15.65 4.79 -2.18
CA LEU A 100 -15.45 3.42 -2.61
C LEU A 100 -13.99 2.98 -2.41
N TYR A 101 -13.02 3.79 -2.81
CA TYR A 101 -11.60 3.51 -2.60
C TYR A 101 -11.26 3.35 -1.12
N LEU A 102 -11.73 4.26 -0.26
CA LEU A 102 -11.53 4.16 1.19
C LEU A 102 -12.19 2.90 1.77
N GLY A 103 -13.38 2.54 1.29
CA GLY A 103 -14.05 1.30 1.66
C GLY A 103 -13.23 0.06 1.29
N VAL A 104 -12.66 0.02 0.08
CA VAL A 104 -11.78 -1.08 -0.36
C VAL A 104 -10.53 -1.15 0.51
N VAL A 105 -9.89 -0.02 0.82
CA VAL A 105 -8.72 0.04 1.71
C VAL A 105 -9.07 -0.50 3.09
N LEU A 106 -10.23 -0.12 3.66
CA LEU A 106 -10.69 -0.60 4.96
C LEU A 106 -10.98 -2.11 4.95
N VAL A 107 -11.69 -2.61 3.93
CA VAL A 107 -11.99 -4.03 3.78
C VAL A 107 -10.70 -4.84 3.67
N LEU A 108 -9.73 -4.41 2.87
CA LEU A 108 -8.42 -5.05 2.79
C LEU A 108 -7.72 -5.02 4.14
N PHE A 109 -7.72 -3.90 4.87
CA PHE A 109 -7.12 -3.84 6.20
C PHE A 109 -7.73 -4.89 7.15
N VAL A 110 -9.06 -4.99 7.20
CA VAL A 110 -9.76 -5.97 8.03
C VAL A 110 -9.43 -7.41 7.61
N MET A 111 -9.35 -7.68 6.30
CA MET A 111 -8.99 -9.01 5.80
C MET A 111 -7.55 -9.41 6.12
N TYR A 112 -6.58 -8.48 6.04
CA TYR A 112 -5.18 -8.79 6.36
C TYR A 112 -4.88 -8.72 7.86
N TYR A 113 -5.74 -8.09 8.67
CA TYR A 113 -5.53 -7.89 10.11
C TYR A 113 -5.10 -9.15 10.89
N PRO A 114 -5.70 -10.35 10.68
CA PRO A 114 -5.28 -11.55 11.40
C PRO A 114 -3.82 -11.94 11.12
N VAL A 115 -3.38 -11.81 9.87
CA VAL A 115 -2.01 -12.15 9.44
C VAL A 115 -1.00 -11.06 9.84
N LEU A 116 -1.46 -9.82 10.01
CA LEU A 116 -0.64 -8.71 10.52
C LEU A 116 -0.39 -8.82 12.04
N THR A 117 -1.36 -9.34 12.78
CA THR A 117 -1.34 -9.38 14.26
C THR A 117 -0.98 -10.75 14.84
N GLY A 118 -0.85 -11.78 14.00
CA GLY A 118 -0.52 -13.13 14.46
C GLY A 118 -1.71 -13.89 15.04
N LEU A 119 -2.95 -13.46 14.76
CA LEU A 119 -4.14 -14.19 15.22
C LEU A 119 -4.22 -15.57 14.58
N GLU A 120 -4.66 -16.55 15.37
CA GLU A 120 -4.86 -17.91 14.89
C GLU A 120 -6.08 -17.98 13.98
N VAL A 121 -5.82 -18.29 12.70
CA VAL A 121 -6.86 -18.45 11.68
C VAL A 121 -6.68 -19.77 10.93
N LYS A 122 -7.74 -20.23 10.28
CA LYS A 122 -7.69 -21.44 9.45
C LYS A 122 -6.65 -21.25 8.34
N ARG A 123 -5.82 -22.27 8.10
CA ARG A 123 -4.81 -22.23 7.03
C ARG A 123 -5.40 -21.88 5.65
N THR A 124 -6.60 -22.37 5.34
CA THR A 124 -7.31 -22.05 4.08
C THR A 124 -7.56 -20.56 3.90
N TYR A 125 -7.84 -19.83 4.99
CA TYR A 125 -8.02 -18.38 4.96
C TYR A 125 -6.70 -17.67 4.61
N VAL A 126 -5.60 -18.09 5.22
CA VAL A 126 -4.26 -17.54 4.93
C VAL A 126 -3.85 -17.79 3.48
N GLU A 127 -4.13 -18.97 2.94
CA GLU A 127 -3.85 -19.27 1.53
C GLU A 127 -4.70 -18.42 0.57
N MET A 128 -5.96 -18.11 0.88
CA MET A 128 -6.80 -17.22 0.07
C MET A 128 -6.28 -15.78 0.02
N LEU A 129 -5.61 -15.32 1.08
CA LEU A 129 -5.02 -13.99 1.14
C LEU A 129 -3.77 -13.86 0.26
N LYS A 130 -3.18 -14.97 -0.19
CA LYS A 130 -2.03 -14.95 -1.10
C LYS A 130 -2.49 -14.62 -2.51
N ILE A 131 -2.55 -13.33 -2.83
CA ILE A 131 -2.86 -12.87 -4.19
C ILE A 131 -1.81 -13.35 -5.18
N PHE A 132 -0.54 -13.38 -4.77
CA PHE A 132 0.57 -13.87 -5.59
C PHE A 132 1.14 -15.16 -5.01
N SER A 133 1.56 -16.07 -5.89
CA SER A 133 2.17 -17.36 -5.51
C SER A 133 3.50 -17.20 -4.74
N THR A 134 4.15 -16.04 -4.87
CA THR A 134 5.39 -15.70 -4.16
C THR A 134 5.18 -15.25 -2.72
N TRP A 135 3.94 -15.03 -2.28
CA TRP A 135 3.66 -14.53 -0.93
C TRP A 135 3.82 -15.64 0.10
N VAL A 136 4.75 -15.40 1.02
CA VAL A 136 5.01 -16.29 2.15
C VAL A 136 4.36 -15.68 3.39
N PHE A 137 3.17 -16.19 3.68
CA PHE A 137 2.47 -16.05 4.96
C PHE A 137 2.55 -17.37 5.69
#